data_AF-A0A0S4IQK9-F1
#
_entry.id   AF-A0A0S4IQK9-F1
#
_cell.length_a   1.000
_cell.length_b   1.000
_cell.length_c   1.000
_cell.angle_alpha   90.00
_cell.angle_beta   90.00
_cell.angle_gamma   90.00
#
_symmetry.space_group_name_H-M   'P 1'
#
loop_
_entity.id
_entity.type
_entity.pdbx_description
1 polymer ?
#
loop_
_entity_poly.entity_id
_entity_poly.type
_entity_poly.pdbx_seq_one_letter_code
_entity_poly.pdbx_strand_id
1 'polypeptide(L)' 'MYTGLGVITKGCVIEVNVSELGLVTPSGKVVWGKYAQVTNNPENDGCINAVLLV' A
#
# COMPACT_ATOMS: atom_id res chain seq x y z
N MET A 1 18.98 -1.80 0.22
CA MET A 1 19.16 -3.09 0.93
C MET A 1 17.82 -3.61 1.46
N TYR A 2 17.07 -2.85 2.27
CA TYR A 2 15.81 -3.31 2.88
C TYR A 2 14.65 -3.56 1.91
N THR A 3 14.52 -2.77 0.83
CA THR A 3 13.49 -2.99 -0.21
C THR A 3 13.66 -4.34 -0.92
N GLY A 4 14.90 -4.75 -1.23
CA GLY A 4 15.16 -6.03 -1.91
C GLY A 4 14.91 -7.25 -1.01
N LEU A 5 14.90 -7.05 0.30
CA LEU A 5 14.52 -8.07 1.29
C LEU A 5 13.03 -8.01 1.65
N GLY A 6 12.28 -7.04 1.13
CA GLY A 6 10.85 -6.87 1.43
C GLY A 6 10.56 -6.50 2.89
N VAL A 7 11.48 -5.82 3.58
CA VAL A 7 11.26 -5.41 4.98
C VAL A 7 10.20 -4.32 5.04
N ILE A 8 9.17 -4.51 5.88
CA ILE A 8 8.06 -3.58 6.06
C ILE A 8 8.21 -2.89 7.42
N THR A 9 8.52 -1.60 7.38
CA THR A 9 8.59 -0.72 8.56
C THR A 9 7.73 0.52 8.35
N LYS A 10 7.57 1.32 9.39
CA LYS A 10 6.95 2.64 9.28
C LYS A 10 7.57 3.46 8.14
N GLY A 11 6.73 4.04 7.30
CA GLY A 11 7.15 4.86 6.16
C GLY A 11 7.44 4.08 4.87
N CYS A 12 7.42 2.75 4.88
CA CYS A 12 7.54 1.96 3.66
C CYS A 12 6.39 2.26 2.69
N VAL A 13 6.72 2.36 1.40
CA VAL A 13 5.73 2.45 0.32
C VAL A 13 5.57 1.09 -0.31
N ILE A 14 4.33 0.61 -0.38
CA ILE A 14 3.96 -0.71 -0.91
C ILE A 14 2.90 -0.55 -2.01
N GLU A 15 2.96 -1.42 -3.01
CA GLU A 15 1.86 -1.57 -3.96
C GLU A 15 0.78 -2.46 -3.33
N VAL A 16 -0.45 -1.97 -3.32
CA VAL A 16 -1.61 -2.69 -2.76
C VAL A 16 -2.66 -2.91 -3.83
N ASN A 17 -3.30 -4.08 -3.76
CA ASN A 17 -4.41 -4.38 -4.62
C ASN A 17 -5.64 -3.57 -4.16
N VAL A 18 -6.23 -2.82 -5.09
CA VAL A 18 -7.42 -1.97 -4.88
C VAL A 18 -8.63 -2.40 -5.71
N SER A 19 -8.61 -3.62 -6.27
CA SER A 19 -9.73 -4.15 -7.08
C SER A 19 -11.04 -4.19 -6.32
N GLU A 20 -11.00 -4.41 -5.00
CA GLU A 20 -12.18 -4.41 -4.13
C GLU A 20 -12.75 -3.01 -3.89
N LEU A 21 -11.98 -1.94 -4.14
CA LEU A 21 -12.43 -0.55 -3.96
C LEU A 21 -13.17 0.00 -5.18
N GLY A 22 -13.21 -0.73 -6.30
CA GLY A 22 -13.95 -0.32 -7.50
C GLY A 22 -13.43 0.96 -8.15
N LEU A 23 -12.14 1.28 -7.98
CA LEU A 23 -11.54 2.48 -8.54
C LEU A 23 -11.44 2.39 -10.06
N VAL A 24 -11.85 3.46 -10.76
CA VAL A 24 -11.80 3.57 -12.21
C VAL A 24 -11.11 4.86 -12.63
N THR A 25 -10.34 4.81 -13.72
CA THR A 25 -9.79 6.02 -14.33
C THR A 25 -10.90 6.79 -15.06
N PRO A 26 -10.72 8.09 -15.35
CA PRO A 26 -11.69 8.85 -16.16
C PRO A 26 -11.97 8.24 -17.53
N SER A 27 -11.03 7.44 -18.07
CA SER A 27 -11.19 6.68 -19.32
C SER A 27 -11.89 5.33 -19.14
N GLY A 28 -12.44 5.04 -17.95
CA GLY A 28 -13.20 3.81 -17.66
C GLY A 28 -12.36 2.56 -17.42
N LYS A 29 -11.04 2.68 -17.24
CA LYS A 29 -10.18 1.51 -16.93
C LYS A 29 -10.21 1.21 -15.45
N VAL A 30 -10.37 -0.06 -15.08
CA VAL A 30 -10.31 -0.53 -13.69
C VAL A 30 -8.88 -0.42 -13.16
N VAL A 31 -8.73 0.15 -11.98
CA VAL A 31 -7.45 0.23 -11.26
C VAL A 31 -7.34 -0.98 -10.34
N TRP A 32 -6.27 -1.77 -10.51
CA TRP A 32 -6.01 -2.96 -9.70
C TRP A 32 -4.88 -2.74 -8.68
N GLY A 33 -4.04 -1.72 -8.89
CA GLY A 33 -2.89 -1.42 -8.02
C GLY A 33 -2.80 0.07 -7.70
N LYS A 34 -2.48 0.39 -6.44
CA LYS A 34 -2.11 1.74 -6.00
C LYS A 34 -0.98 1.67 -4.97
N TYR A 35 -0.25 2.78 -4.81
CA TYR A 35 0.74 2.90 -3.75
C TYR A 35 0.09 3.31 -2.42
N ALA A 36 0.54 2.70 -1.34
CA ALA A 36 0.17 3.04 0.02
C ALA A 36 1.42 3.20 0.89
N GLN A 37 1.37 4.08 1.89
CA GLN A 37 2.45 4.29 2.84
C GLN A 37 2.06 3.72 4.21
N VAL A 38 2.93 2.88 4.77
CA VAL A 38 2.78 2.33 6.12
C VAL A 38 2.91 3.44 7.15
N THR A 39 1.93 3.58 8.04
CA THR A 39 1.86 4.68 9.02
C THR A 39 2.19 4.26 10.45
N ASN A 40 2.05 2.97 10.76
CA ASN A 40 2.36 2.42 12.07
C ASN A 40 3.72 1.73 12.10
N ASN A 41 4.09 1.18 13.27
CA ASN A 41 5.27 0.35 13.46
C ASN A 41 4.82 -1.11 13.55
N PRO A 42 4.84 -1.88 12.44
CA PRO A 42 4.26 -3.23 12.41
C PRO A 42 4.87 -4.19 13.44
N GLU A 43 6.15 -3.98 13.80
CA GLU A 43 6.86 -4.76 14.81
C GLU A 43 6.26 -4.63 16.22
N ASN A 44 5.56 -3.53 16.51
CA ASN A 44 4.92 -3.29 17.81
C ASN A 44 3.45 -3.72 17.83
N ASP A 45 2.75 -3.59 16.70
CA ASP A 45 1.29 -3.74 16.65
C ASP A 45 0.85 -5.14 16.16
N GLY A 46 1.73 -5.88 15.46
CA GLY A 46 1.38 -7.13 14.79
C GLY A 46 0.47 -6.97 13.56
N CYS A 47 0.12 -5.73 13.21
CA CYS A 47 -0.70 -5.36 12.07
C CYS A 47 0.06 -4.35 11.19
N ILE A 48 -0.18 -4.38 9.88
CA ILE A 48 0.35 -3.39 8.93
C ILE A 48 -0.78 -2.43 8.55
N ASN A 49 -0.72 -1.21 9.06
CA ASN A 49 -1.67 -0.14 8.75
C ASN A 49 -1.03 0.82 7.75
N ALA A 50 -1.72 1.09 6.64
CA ALA A 50 -1.23 1.95 5.58
C ALA A 50 -2.31 2.90 5.07
N VAL A 51 -1.87 4.05 4.55
CA VAL A 51 -2.72 5.07 3.93
C VAL A 51 -2.45 5.09 2.43
N LEU A 52 -3.51 5.08 1.62
CA LEU A 52 -3.40 5.19 0.17
C LEU A 52 -2.83 6.55 -0.23
N LEU A 53 -1.85 6.56 -1.14
CA LEU A 53 -1.34 7.77 -1.76
C LEU A 53 -2.31 8.19 -2.88
N VAL A 54 -2.82 9.42 -2.79
CA VAL A 54 -3.81 9.99 -3.72
C VAL A 54 -3.12 10.70 -4.86
#